data_AF-A0A2J7QMW3-F1
#
_entry.id   AF-A0A2J7QMW3-F1
#
_cell.length_a   1.000
_cell.length_b   1.000
_cell.length_c   1.000
_cell.angle_alpha   90.00
_cell.angle_beta   90.00
_cell.angle_gamma   90.00
#
_symmetry.space_group_name_H-M   'P 1'
#
loop_
_entity.id
_entity.type
_entity.pdbx_description
1 polymer ?
#
loop_
_entity_poly.entity_id
_entity_poly.type
_entity_poly.pdbx_seq_one_letter_code
_entity_poly.pdbx_strand_id
1 'polypeptide(L)' 'MWEHIAFVFLAFCHEAYASHGFDFGDALALIIGMAAVVVGVCACLGCYARKRAAGLDAL' A
#
# COMPACT_ATOMS: atom_id res chain seq x y z
N MET A 1 -2.22 10.59 -4.05
CA MET A 1 -2.28 9.37 -3.20
C MET A 1 -1.58 8.21 -3.87
N TRP A 2 -1.92 7.91 -5.14
CA TRP A 2 -1.16 6.99 -6.00
C TRP A 2 0.34 7.32 -6.08
N GLU A 3 0.68 8.60 -6.26
CA GLU A 3 2.07 9.07 -6.30
C GLU A 3 2.89 8.66 -5.08
N HIS A 4 2.32 8.74 -3.87
CA HIS A 4 3.02 8.37 -2.64
C HIS A 4 3.21 6.86 -2.50
N ILE A 5 2.24 6.08 -2.98
CA ILE A 5 2.32 4.61 -3.01
C ILE A 5 3.43 4.20 -3.97
N ALA A 6 3.47 4.79 -5.17
CA ALA A 6 4.52 4.56 -6.14
C ALA A 6 5.90 4.99 -5.60
N PHE A 7 5.98 6.12 -4.90
CA PHE A 7 7.22 6.62 -4.31
C PHE A 7 7.76 5.72 -3.19
N VAL A 8 6.89 5.27 -2.28
CA VAL A 8 7.26 4.31 -1.22
C VAL A 8 7.70 2.97 -1.82
N PHE A 9 7.01 2.51 -2.87
CA PHE A 9 7.37 1.26 -3.56
C PHE A 9 8.72 1.36 -4.26
N LEU A 10 8.97 2.44 -5.00
CA LEU A 10 10.26 2.69 -5.68
C LEU A 10 11.41 2.84 -4.68
N ALA A 11 11.20 3.57 -3.58
CA ALA A 11 12.19 3.72 -2.52
C ALA A 11 12.54 2.37 -1.90
N PHE A 12 11.54 1.54 -1.58
CA PHE A 12 11.78 0.22 -1.00
C PHE A 12 12.47 -0.73 -1.99
N CYS A 13 12.04 -0.76 -3.26
CA CYS A 13 12.69 -1.56 -4.29
C CYS A 13 14.14 -1.13 -4.55
N HIS A 14 14.44 0.16 -4.44
CA HIS A 14 15.82 0.66 -4.58
C HIS A 14 16.73 0.14 -3.46
N GLU A 15 16.27 0.22 -2.21
CA GLU A 15 17.03 -0.27 -1.05
C GLU A 15 17.17 -1.81 -1.09
N ALA A 16 16.13 -2.51 -1.52
CA ALA A 16 16.14 -3.97 -1.68
C ALA A 16 17.08 -4.45 -2.81
N TYR A 17 17.18 -3.71 -3.92
CA TYR A 17 18.13 -4.00 -5.01
C TYR A 17 19.58 -3.73 -4.59
N ALA A 18 19.81 -2.74 -3.71
CA ALA A 18 21.14 -2.39 -3.25
C ALA A 18 21.72 -3.40 -2.25
N SER A 19 20.89 -4.30 -1.69
CA SER A 19 21.38 -5.31 -0.73
C SER A 19 22.02 -6.49 -1.46
N HIS A 20 23.33 -6.63 -1.26
CA HIS A 20 24.15 -7.73 -1.78
C HIS A 20 23.96 -8.99 -0.92
N GLY A 21 22.69 -9.36 -0.68
CA GLY A 21 22.27 -10.40 0.26
C GLY A 21 20.76 -10.60 0.28
N PHE A 22 20.10 -10.36 -0.85
CA PHE A 22 18.65 -10.48 -0.98
C PHE A 22 18.23 -11.95 -0.85
N ASP A 23 17.77 -12.33 0.33
CA ASP A 23 17.32 -13.68 0.64
C ASP A 23 15.80 -13.82 0.45
N PHE A 24 15.32 -15.06 0.43
CA PHE A 24 13.87 -15.35 0.28
C PHE A 24 13.01 -14.66 1.35
N GLY A 25 13.55 -14.44 2.55
CA GLY A 25 12.89 -13.71 3.63
C GLY A 25 12.59 -12.25 3.26
N ASP A 26 13.51 -11.59 2.56
CA ASP A 26 13.34 -10.19 2.12
C ASP A 26 12.28 -10.09 1.02
N ALA A 27 12.30 -11.04 0.09
CA ALA A 27 11.26 -11.15 -0.94
C ALA A 27 9.87 -11.35 -0.31
N LEU A 28 9.77 -12.22 0.69
CA LEU A 28 8.50 -12.49 1.37
C LEU A 28 8.01 -11.28 2.17
N ALA A 29 8.91 -10.60 2.88
CA ALA A 29 8.60 -9.37 3.61
C ALA A 29 8.07 -8.28 2.66
N LEU A 30 8.67 -8.15 1.48
CA LEU A 30 8.20 -7.24 0.43
C LEU A 30 6.79 -7.58 -0.03
N ILE A 31 6.52 -8.84 -0.34
CA ILE A 31 5.21 -9.29 -0.84
C ILE A 31 4.13 -9.05 0.21
N ILE A 32 4.40 -9.39 1.47
CA ILE A 32 3.44 -9.19 2.58
C ILE A 32 3.23 -7.69 2.84
N GLY A 33 4.29 -6.89 2.87
CA GLY A 33 4.20 -5.44 3.03
C GLY A 33 3.38 -4.80 1.92
N MET A 34 3.58 -5.22 0.66
CA MET A 34 2.82 -4.74 -0.48
C MET A 34 1.34 -5.11 -0.38
N ALA A 35 1.03 -6.36 -0.01
CA ALA A 35 -0.35 -6.80 0.20
C ALA A 35 -1.04 -5.99 1.30
N ALA A 36 -0.36 -5.73 2.42
CA ALA A 36 -0.90 -4.95 3.53
C ALA A 36 -1.20 -3.50 3.14
N VAL A 37 -0.32 -2.86 2.36
CA VAL A 37 -0.54 -1.50 1.84
C VAL A 37 -1.76 -1.46 0.93
N VAL A 38 -1.88 -2.40 -0.02
CA VAL A 38 -3.04 -2.48 -0.92
C VAL A 38 -4.34 -2.65 -0.14
N VAL A 39 -4.36 -3.57 0.84
CA VAL A 39 -5.54 -3.79 1.68
C VAL A 39 -5.87 -2.55 2.51
N GLY A 40 -4.87 -1.88 3.09
CA GLY A 40 -5.07 -0.65 3.86
C GLY A 40 -5.66 0.48 3.02
N VAL A 41 -5.19 0.66 1.78
CA VAL A 41 -5.72 1.67 0.85
C VAL A 41 -7.14 1.32 0.44
N CYS A 42 -7.42 0.07 0.07
CA CYS A 42 -8.77 -0.39 -0.27
C CYS A 42 -9.75 -0.22 0.90
N ALA A 43 -9.32 -0.51 2.13
CA ALA A 43 -10.12 -0.32 3.33
C ALA A 43 -10.41 1.17 3.58
N CYS A 44 -9.40 2.04 3.41
CA CYS A 44 -9.57 3.49 3.53
C CYS A 44 -10.55 4.03 2.47
N LEU A 45 -10.44 3.56 1.21
CA LEU A 45 -11.34 3.93 0.13
C LEU A 45 -12.77 3.42 0.38
N GLY A 46 -12.93 2.20 0.87
CA GLY A 46 -14.25 1.66 1.23
C GLY A 46 -14.90 2.43 2.39
N CYS A 47 -14.12 2.86 3.39
CA CYS A 47 -14.60 3.73 4.45
C CYS A 47 -14.93 5.14 3.96
N TYR A 48 -14.12 5.69 3.04
CA TYR A 48 -14.39 6.98 2.41
C TYR A 48 -15.67 6.92 1.57
N ALA A 49 -15.85 5.89 0.76
CA ALA A 49 -17.05 5.67 -0.04
C ALA A 49 -18.29 5.50 0.85
N ARG A 50 -18.21 4.74 1.95
CA ARG A 50 -19.31 4.61 2.92
C ARG A 50 -19.65 5.92 3.62
N LYS A 51 -18.66 6.70 4.06
CA LYS A 51 -18.92 8.02 4.65
C LYS A 51 -19.54 8.97 3.64
N ARG A 52 -19.11 8.92 2.38
CA ARG A 52 -19.66 9.76 1.31
C ARG A 52 -21.08 9.35 0.91
N ALA A 53 -21.37 8.04 0.87
CA ALA A 53 -22.72 7.52 0.65
C ALA A 53 -23.66 7.89 1.82
N ALA A 54 -23.23 7.66 3.07
CA ALA A 54 -24.02 8.03 4.25
C ALA A 54 -24.24 9.55 4.39
N GLY A 55 -23.34 10.37 3.86
CA GLY A 55 -23.54 11.82 3.76
C GLY A 55 -24.48 12.25 2.63
N LEU A 56 -24.69 11.40 1.61
CA LEU A 56 -25.66 11.61 0.54
C LEU A 56 -27.06 11.17 0.97
N ASP A 57 -27.18 10.14 1.81
CA ASP A 57 -28.45 9.72 2.44
C ASP A 57 -28.98 10.72 3.50
N ALA A 58 -28.19 11.75 3.84
CA ALA A 58 -28.54 12.79 4.82
C ALA A 58 -29.00 14.12 4.18
N LEU A 59 -29.15 14.17 2.85
CA LEU A 59 -29.61 15.34 2.08
C LEU A 59 -30.90 15.03 1.32
#